data_AF-A0A1I7U9X3-F1
#
_entry.id   AF-A0A1I7U9X3-F1
#
_cell.length_a   1.000
_cell.length_b   1.000
_cell.length_c   1.000
_cell.angle_alpha   90.00
_cell.angle_beta   90.00
_cell.angle_gamma   90.00
#
_symmetry.space_group_name_H-M   'P 1'
#
loop_
_entity.id
_entity.type
_entity.pdbx_description
1 polymer ?
#
loop_
_entity_poly.entity_id
_entity_poly.type
_entity_poly.pdbx_seq_one_letter_code
_entity_poly.pdbx_strand_id
1 'polypeptide(L)'
;MKPTDTILYCKSCINVFPNKHECVCEPVEKEVLARPTSLLPPVNEQHGESQFFFSDETLNVIVKAVELSKVDGILCIGAPRIFENIRALHPEKNVFLLDYDKRFAKFFPSKQYAQYSMLVDHFFDKNAEPKLMEFFQNSKSVLLITDPPFGVFMEPLLKTIEKMKERFVSTGKKVSAFYSMIVLPIYIRKYVLHDNFWMSDYRVTYDGHKLYQYPEKTIVRLFTNLPHHCIDLKNVNGYKFCESCDRFVTERNVHCERCDACTSVEQGKWNHCDQCDKCVKPRYVHCAECSRCHLYGRCIQK
;
A
#
# COMPACT_ATOMS: atom_id res chain seq x y z
N MET A 1 3.48 -15.15 -45.94
CA MET A 1 2.68 -14.45 -44.90
C MET A 1 3.51 -14.43 -43.63
N LYS A 2 3.85 -13.25 -43.12
CA LYS A 2 4.43 -13.16 -41.76
C LYS A 2 3.36 -13.66 -40.78
N PRO A 3 3.71 -14.45 -39.74
CA PRO A 3 2.75 -14.75 -38.68
C PRO A 3 2.24 -13.41 -38.17
N THR A 4 0.94 -13.18 -38.25
CA THR A 4 0.33 -12.11 -37.47
C THR A 4 0.42 -12.58 -36.03
N ASP A 5 1.32 -11.98 -35.25
CA ASP A 5 1.54 -12.23 -33.80
C ASP A 5 0.30 -11.81 -32.97
N THR A 6 -0.90 -12.14 -33.42
CA THR A 6 -2.15 -11.76 -32.77
C THR A 6 -2.40 -12.70 -31.62
N ILE A 7 -1.91 -12.30 -30.45
CA ILE A 7 -2.19 -12.97 -29.20
C ILE A 7 -3.66 -12.71 -28.81
N LEU A 8 -4.37 -13.76 -28.42
CA LEU A 8 -5.79 -13.71 -28.07
C LEU A 8 -5.96 -13.83 -26.55
N TYR A 9 -6.74 -12.94 -25.94
CA TYR A 9 -7.18 -13.06 -24.55
C TYR A 9 -8.62 -13.56 -24.47
N CYS A 10 -8.83 -14.61 -23.69
CA CYS A 10 -10.16 -15.13 -23.38
C CYS A 10 -10.59 -14.67 -21.99
N LYS A 11 -11.65 -13.85 -21.91
CA LYS A 11 -12.23 -13.39 -20.64
C LYS A 11 -12.86 -14.52 -19.83
N SER A 12 -13.45 -15.51 -20.49
CA SER A 12 -14.12 -16.65 -19.82
C SER A 12 -13.11 -17.59 -19.16
N CYS A 13 -12.04 -17.96 -19.87
CA CYS A 13 -10.99 -18.82 -19.34
C CYS A 13 -9.93 -18.05 -18.54
N ILE A 14 -9.93 -16.72 -18.65
CA ILE A 14 -8.92 -15.81 -18.09
C ILE A 14 -7.54 -16.31 -18.50
N ASN A 15 -7.29 -16.42 -19.80
CA ASN A 15 -6.06 -17.01 -20.32
C ASN A 15 -5.70 -16.45 -21.71
N VAL A 16 -4.45 -16.65 -22.08
CA VAL A 16 -3.84 -16.13 -23.30
C VAL A 16 -3.57 -17.28 -24.27
N PHE A 17 -3.94 -17.10 -25.55
CA PHE A 17 -3.85 -18.11 -26.59
C PHE A 17 -3.13 -17.56 -27.82
N PRO A 18 -2.31 -18.38 -28.51
CA PRO A 18 -1.51 -17.91 -29.62
C PRO A 18 -2.31 -17.63 -30.88
N ASN A 19 -3.34 -18.42 -31.22
CA ASN A 19 -4.03 -18.30 -32.52
C ASN A 19 -5.50 -18.77 -32.55
N LYS A 20 -5.91 -19.72 -31.70
CA LYS A 20 -7.27 -20.26 -31.66
C LYS A 20 -7.66 -20.69 -30.25
N HIS A 21 -8.91 -20.42 -29.89
CA HIS A 21 -9.54 -20.89 -28.67
C HIS A 21 -11.06 -20.95 -28.92
N GLU A 22 -11.75 -21.92 -28.32
CA GLU A 22 -13.18 -22.17 -28.59
C GLU A 22 -14.08 -21.05 -28.08
N CYS A 23 -13.68 -20.35 -27.01
CA CYS A 23 -14.43 -19.21 -26.50
C CYS A 23 -14.16 -17.93 -27.32
N VAL A 24 -15.06 -16.95 -27.17
CA VAL A 24 -14.88 -15.59 -27.71
C VAL A 24 -13.61 -14.97 -27.11
N CYS A 25 -12.67 -14.62 -27.98
CA CYS A 25 -11.41 -13.99 -27.59
C CYS A 25 -11.25 -12.62 -28.26
N GLU A 26 -10.51 -11.75 -27.59
CA GLU A 26 -10.13 -10.44 -28.10
C GLU A 26 -8.63 -10.43 -28.42
N PRO A 27 -8.20 -9.89 -29.57
CA PRO A 27 -6.80 -9.55 -29.81
C PRO A 27 -6.28 -8.65 -28.69
N VAL A 28 -5.08 -8.96 -28.19
CA VAL A 28 -4.44 -8.19 -27.11
C VAL A 28 -2.97 -7.97 -27.41
N GLU A 29 -2.50 -6.74 -27.17
CA GLU A 29 -1.09 -6.39 -27.29
C GLU A 29 -0.29 -6.91 -26.08
N LYS A 30 1.01 -7.15 -26.28
CA LYS A 30 1.88 -7.70 -25.22
C LYS A 30 1.99 -6.74 -24.03
N GLU A 31 1.95 -5.45 -24.29
CA GLU A 31 2.00 -4.36 -23.32
C GLU A 31 0.80 -4.41 -22.38
N VAL A 32 -0.38 -4.75 -22.90
CA VAL A 32 -1.61 -4.91 -22.11
C VAL A 32 -1.56 -6.19 -21.26
N LEU A 33 -0.99 -7.28 -21.81
CA LEU A 33 -0.77 -8.52 -21.04
C LEU A 33 0.21 -8.35 -19.88
N ALA A 34 1.14 -7.40 -19.97
CA ALA A 34 2.01 -7.05 -18.86
C ALA A 34 1.28 -6.32 -17.72
N ARG A 35 0.03 -5.86 -17.94
CA ARG A 35 -0.78 -5.11 -16.99
C ARG A 35 -2.14 -5.79 -16.74
N PRO A 36 -2.18 -7.04 -16.24
CA PRO A 36 -3.41 -7.79 -16.07
C PRO A 36 -4.44 -7.13 -15.16
N THR A 37 -4.08 -6.19 -14.26
CA THR A 37 -5.08 -5.40 -13.52
C THR A 37 -6.03 -4.58 -14.41
N SER A 38 -5.63 -4.27 -15.65
CA SER A 38 -6.49 -3.63 -16.65
C SER A 38 -7.38 -4.60 -17.44
N LEU A 39 -7.07 -5.91 -17.39
CA LEU A 39 -7.75 -6.97 -18.15
C LEU A 39 -8.66 -7.83 -17.28
N LEU A 40 -8.26 -8.05 -16.03
CA LEU A 40 -8.95 -8.93 -15.10
C LEU A 40 -10.14 -8.21 -14.48
N PRO A 41 -11.35 -8.78 -14.54
CA PRO A 41 -12.45 -8.25 -13.76
C PRO A 41 -12.14 -8.43 -12.26
N PRO A 42 -12.60 -7.52 -11.38
CA PRO A 42 -12.48 -7.68 -9.93
C PRO A 42 -13.06 -9.03 -9.46
N VAL A 43 -12.42 -9.68 -8.48
CA VAL A 43 -12.72 -11.09 -8.13
C VAL A 43 -14.15 -11.31 -7.63
N ASN A 44 -14.81 -10.35 -6.96
CA ASN A 44 -16.26 -10.35 -6.66
C ASN A 44 -16.62 -9.11 -5.83
N GLU A 45 -17.84 -8.57 -6.02
CA GLU A 45 -18.40 -7.40 -5.33
C GLU A 45 -19.10 -7.72 -3.99
N GLN A 46 -18.83 -8.88 -3.39
CA GLN A 46 -19.55 -9.28 -2.17
C GLN A 46 -18.96 -8.54 -0.95
N HIS A 47 -19.84 -7.85 -0.22
CA HIS A 47 -19.58 -7.13 1.05
C HIS A 47 -18.84 -5.79 0.99
N GLY A 48 -18.76 -5.14 -0.18
CA GLY A 48 -18.18 -3.79 -0.28
C GLY A 48 -16.64 -3.74 -0.22
N GLU A 49 -15.99 -4.91 -0.26
CA GLU A 49 -14.53 -5.07 -0.35
C GLU A 49 -14.12 -5.52 -1.77
N SER A 50 -14.62 -4.84 -2.80
CA SER A 50 -14.09 -5.05 -4.15
C SER A 50 -12.60 -4.69 -4.19
N GLN A 51 -11.83 -5.45 -4.97
CA GLN A 51 -10.45 -5.10 -5.29
C GLN A 51 -10.47 -3.79 -6.08
N PHE A 52 -10.23 -2.67 -5.39
CA PHE A 52 -10.05 -1.38 -6.02
C PHE A 52 -8.58 -1.20 -6.35
N PHE A 53 -8.31 -0.54 -7.46
CA PHE A 53 -6.94 -0.24 -7.85
C PHE A 53 -6.62 1.22 -7.56
N PHE A 54 -5.36 1.48 -7.19
CA PHE A 54 -4.86 2.84 -6.96
C PHE A 54 -5.05 3.73 -8.17
N SER A 55 -5.32 5.02 -7.92
CA SER A 55 -5.24 6.06 -8.92
C SER A 55 -3.81 6.23 -9.44
N ASP A 56 -3.67 6.80 -10.63
CA ASP A 56 -2.36 7.06 -11.21
C ASP A 56 -1.50 8.01 -10.35
N GLU A 57 -2.10 9.02 -9.69
CA GLU A 57 -1.39 9.88 -8.75
C GLU A 57 -0.80 9.08 -7.57
N THR A 58 -1.60 8.18 -6.98
CA THR A 58 -1.16 7.31 -5.89
C THR A 58 -0.06 6.35 -6.32
N LEU A 59 -0.19 5.75 -7.50
CA LEU A 59 0.85 4.90 -8.06
C LEU A 59 2.16 5.68 -8.26
N ASN A 60 2.08 6.90 -8.80
CA ASN A 60 3.26 7.75 -8.99
C ASN A 60 3.96 8.09 -7.67
N VAL A 61 3.21 8.42 -6.61
CA VAL A 61 3.77 8.67 -5.28
C VAL A 61 4.49 7.42 -4.73
N ILE A 62 3.87 6.24 -4.86
CA ILE A 62 4.46 5.00 -4.35
C ILE A 62 5.69 4.60 -5.18
N VAL A 63 5.64 4.72 -6.51
CA VAL A 63 6.79 4.46 -7.40
C VAL A 63 7.94 5.41 -7.07
N LYS A 64 7.66 6.70 -6.84
CA LYS A 64 8.67 7.65 -6.40
C LYS A 64 9.30 7.27 -5.06
N ALA A 65 8.49 6.77 -4.12
CA ALA A 65 9.00 6.26 -2.85
C ALA A 65 9.91 5.04 -3.02
N VAL A 66 9.58 4.15 -3.96
CA VAL A 66 10.42 3.01 -4.34
C VAL A 66 11.77 3.50 -4.89
N GLU A 67 11.78 4.48 -5.78
CA GLU A 67 13.02 5.07 -6.32
C GLU A 67 13.90 5.67 -5.21
N LEU A 68 13.30 6.50 -4.35
CA LEU A 68 14.01 7.25 -3.30
C LEU A 68 14.51 6.36 -2.16
N SER A 69 13.84 5.23 -1.90
CA SER A 69 14.25 4.25 -0.90
C SER A 69 15.58 3.57 -1.24
N LYS A 70 15.98 3.58 -2.52
CA LYS A 70 17.18 2.93 -3.07
C LYS A 70 17.29 1.42 -2.80
N VAL A 71 16.21 0.77 -2.35
CA VAL A 71 16.21 -0.68 -2.15
C VAL A 71 16.28 -1.41 -3.48
N ASP A 72 16.82 -2.63 -3.50
CA ASP A 72 16.93 -3.46 -4.71
C ASP A 72 15.79 -4.49 -4.84
N GLY A 73 15.21 -4.94 -3.72
CA GLY A 73 14.07 -5.86 -3.69
C GLY A 73 12.74 -5.17 -3.37
N ILE A 74 11.69 -5.44 -4.15
CA ILE A 74 10.31 -5.01 -3.89
C ILE A 74 9.40 -6.22 -3.75
N LEU A 75 8.82 -6.39 -2.57
CA LEU A 75 7.86 -7.44 -2.28
C LEU A 75 6.46 -6.84 -2.20
N CYS A 76 5.61 -7.10 -3.19
CA CYS A 76 4.21 -6.69 -3.16
C CYS A 76 3.34 -7.80 -2.58
N ILE A 77 2.48 -7.50 -1.61
CA ILE A 77 1.49 -8.44 -1.05
C ILE A 77 0.09 -7.87 -1.27
N GLY A 78 -0.73 -8.55 -2.09
CA GLY A 78 -2.08 -8.08 -2.43
C GLY A 78 -2.12 -6.76 -3.22
N ALA A 79 -1.00 -6.34 -3.81
CA ALA A 79 -0.85 -5.06 -4.50
C ALA A 79 -0.41 -5.22 -5.97
N PRO A 80 -1.21 -5.88 -6.82
CA PRO A 80 -0.81 -6.25 -8.18
C PRO A 80 -0.55 -5.04 -9.09
N ARG A 81 -1.32 -3.94 -8.97
CA ARG A 81 -1.11 -2.75 -9.82
C ARG A 81 0.20 -2.03 -9.48
N ILE A 82 0.61 -2.02 -8.21
CA ILE A 82 1.92 -1.52 -7.79
C ILE A 82 3.03 -2.38 -8.40
N PHE A 83 2.91 -3.71 -8.26
CA PHE A 83 3.86 -4.66 -8.84
C PHE A 83 4.03 -4.47 -10.36
N GLU A 84 2.93 -4.35 -11.10
CA GLU A 84 2.95 -4.11 -12.55
C GLU A 84 3.69 -2.82 -12.93
N ASN A 85 3.40 -1.72 -12.23
CA ASN A 85 4.02 -0.42 -12.51
C ASN A 85 5.51 -0.43 -12.21
N ILE A 86 5.93 -0.98 -11.06
CA ILE A 86 7.34 -1.07 -10.70
C ILE A 86 8.08 -1.98 -11.68
N ARG A 87 7.52 -3.14 -12.03
CA ARG A 87 8.14 -4.04 -13.01
C ARG A 87 8.35 -3.39 -14.38
N ALA A 88 7.42 -2.52 -14.79
CA ALA A 88 7.49 -1.82 -16.07
C ALA A 88 8.46 -0.64 -16.05
N LEU A 89 8.47 0.16 -14.98
CA LEU A 89 9.25 1.38 -14.86
C LEU A 89 10.68 1.15 -14.35
N HIS A 90 10.88 0.08 -13.57
CA HIS A 90 12.12 -0.27 -12.90
C HIS A 90 12.50 -1.74 -13.15
N PRO A 91 12.79 -2.14 -14.40
CA PRO A 91 13.13 -3.51 -14.75
C PRO A 91 14.42 -4.02 -14.08
N GLU A 92 15.25 -3.12 -13.56
CA GLU A 92 16.46 -3.45 -12.79
C GLU A 92 16.16 -3.91 -11.36
N LYS A 93 14.97 -3.64 -10.82
CA LYS A 93 14.58 -4.05 -9.47
C LYS A 93 14.22 -5.53 -9.45
N ASN A 94 14.63 -6.22 -8.39
CA ASN A 94 14.10 -7.54 -8.11
C ASN A 94 12.68 -7.36 -7.55
N VAL A 95 11.66 -7.89 -8.22
CA VAL A 95 10.26 -7.71 -7.84
C VAL A 95 9.56 -9.04 -7.67
N PHE A 96 8.70 -9.14 -6.65
CA PHE A 96 7.92 -10.36 -6.38
C PHE A 96 6.51 -10.00 -5.91
N LEU A 97 5.51 -10.72 -6.40
CA LEU A 97 4.10 -10.57 -6.02
C LEU A 97 3.61 -11.80 -5.26
N LEU A 98 3.12 -11.57 -4.05
CA LEU A 98 2.31 -12.50 -3.27
C LEU A 98 0.86 -12.04 -3.35
N ASP A 99 -0.03 -12.85 -3.91
CA ASP A 99 -1.45 -12.47 -4.02
C ASP A 99 -2.36 -13.69 -3.76
N TYR A 100 -3.55 -13.44 -3.22
CA TYR A 100 -4.54 -14.50 -3.05
C TYR A 100 -5.14 -14.93 -4.41
N ASP A 101 -5.23 -13.99 -5.35
CA ASP A 101 -5.80 -14.21 -6.67
C ASP A 101 -4.83 -14.98 -7.57
N LYS A 102 -5.09 -16.28 -7.74
CA LYS A 102 -4.33 -17.19 -8.61
C LYS A 102 -4.33 -16.80 -10.09
N ARG A 103 -5.24 -15.92 -10.54
CA ARG A 103 -5.36 -15.55 -11.96
C ARG A 103 -4.08 -14.86 -12.46
N PHE A 104 -3.39 -14.11 -11.61
CA PHE A 104 -2.11 -13.47 -11.93
C PHE A 104 -0.99 -14.45 -12.32
N ALA A 105 -1.06 -15.72 -11.86
CA ALA A 105 -0.09 -16.76 -12.21
C ALA A 105 0.03 -17.01 -13.73
N LYS A 106 -1.00 -16.65 -14.50
CA LYS A 106 -1.04 -16.84 -15.96
C LYS A 106 -0.35 -15.72 -16.74
N PHE A 107 -0.09 -14.58 -16.09
CA PHE A 107 0.45 -13.38 -16.73
C PHE A 107 1.91 -13.12 -16.33
N PHE A 108 2.31 -13.54 -15.13
CA PHE A 108 3.62 -13.24 -14.60
C PHE A 108 4.55 -14.46 -14.61
N PRO A 109 5.86 -14.25 -14.80
CA PRO A 109 6.83 -15.32 -14.67
C PRO A 109 6.70 -16.05 -13.34
N SER A 110 6.81 -17.37 -13.36
CA SER A 110 6.71 -18.23 -12.16
C SER A 110 7.66 -17.84 -11.03
N LYS A 111 8.79 -17.18 -11.35
CA LYS A 111 9.79 -16.66 -10.40
C LYS A 111 9.41 -15.33 -9.73
N GLN A 112 8.37 -14.64 -10.20
CA GLN A 112 7.96 -13.32 -9.70
C GLN A 112 6.57 -13.32 -9.07
N TYR A 113 5.93 -14.49 -8.97
CA TYR A 113 4.60 -14.64 -8.44
C TYR A 113 4.45 -15.91 -7.61
N ALA A 114 3.71 -15.81 -6.50
CA ALA A 114 3.14 -16.95 -5.83
C ALA A 114 1.77 -16.65 -5.23
N GLN A 115 0.90 -17.68 -5.22
CA GLN A 115 -0.38 -17.58 -4.54
C GLN A 115 -0.17 -17.66 -3.03
N TYR A 116 -0.70 -16.69 -2.29
CA TYR A 116 -0.43 -16.52 -0.85
C TYR A 116 -1.61 -15.89 -0.11
N SER A 117 -1.86 -16.35 1.12
CA SER A 117 -2.84 -15.76 2.03
C SER A 117 -2.14 -14.98 3.14
N MET A 118 -2.26 -13.66 3.11
CA MET A 118 -1.55 -12.75 4.03
C MET A 118 -2.01 -12.82 5.48
N LEU A 119 -3.23 -13.25 5.80
CA LEU A 119 -3.73 -13.25 7.18
C LEU A 119 -3.38 -14.49 7.97
N VAL A 120 -2.99 -15.56 7.28
CA VAL A 120 -2.62 -16.83 7.92
C VAL A 120 -1.20 -17.26 7.56
N ASP A 121 -0.46 -16.42 6.81
CA ASP A 121 0.88 -16.71 6.32
C ASP A 121 0.95 -18.07 5.61
N HIS A 122 0.07 -18.27 4.63
CA HIS A 122 -0.08 -19.55 3.95
C HIS A 122 0.26 -19.47 2.46
N PHE A 123 1.17 -20.34 2.04
CA PHE A 123 1.51 -20.57 0.63
C PHE A 123 0.71 -21.77 0.09
N PHE A 124 0.03 -21.55 -1.04
CA PHE A 124 -0.82 -22.60 -1.65
C PHE A 124 -0.05 -23.61 -2.50
N ASP A 125 1.17 -23.26 -2.93
CA ASP A 125 2.05 -24.13 -3.71
C ASP A 125 3.33 -24.41 -2.90
N LYS A 126 3.77 -25.66 -2.87
CA LYS A 126 4.98 -26.09 -2.14
C LYS A 126 6.28 -25.41 -2.59
N ASN A 127 6.32 -24.90 -3.83
CA ASN A 127 7.47 -24.19 -4.39
C ASN A 127 7.35 -22.67 -4.19
N ALA A 128 6.22 -22.15 -3.69
CA ALA A 128 6.03 -20.72 -3.50
C ALA A 128 7.00 -20.12 -2.48
N GLU A 129 7.14 -20.75 -1.31
CA GLU A 129 8.09 -20.28 -0.29
C GLU A 129 9.55 -20.39 -0.77
N PRO A 130 10.00 -21.49 -1.39
CA PRO A 130 11.32 -21.53 -2.05
C PRO A 130 11.59 -20.39 -3.04
N LYS A 131 10.60 -20.01 -3.86
CA LYS A 131 10.73 -18.87 -4.80
C LYS A 131 10.86 -17.54 -4.08
N LEU A 132 10.08 -17.33 -3.01
CA LEU A 132 10.20 -16.15 -2.16
C LEU A 132 11.59 -16.09 -1.51
N MET A 133 12.11 -17.22 -1.05
CA MET A 133 13.46 -17.31 -0.50
C MET A 133 14.54 -17.03 -1.55
N GLU A 134 14.36 -17.46 -2.80
CA GLU A 134 15.23 -17.08 -3.93
C GLU A 134 15.18 -15.55 -4.17
N PHE A 135 14.00 -14.94 -4.14
CA PHE A 135 13.85 -13.48 -4.20
C PHE A 135 14.62 -12.77 -3.07
N PHE A 136 14.46 -13.24 -1.84
CA PHE A 136 15.16 -12.68 -0.68
C PHE A 136 16.67 -12.87 -0.76
N GLN A 137 17.13 -14.04 -1.19
CA GLN A 137 18.54 -14.28 -1.44
C GLN A 137 19.09 -13.32 -2.49
N ASN A 138 18.32 -12.96 -3.51
CA ASN A 138 18.76 -12.05 -4.57
C ASN A 138 18.57 -10.56 -4.23
N SER A 139 18.24 -10.21 -2.99
CA SER A 139 18.04 -8.83 -2.54
C SER A 139 18.96 -8.49 -1.36
N LYS A 140 19.53 -7.28 -1.33
CA LYS A 140 20.32 -6.76 -0.20
C LYS A 140 19.48 -5.91 0.75
N SER A 141 18.39 -5.36 0.24
CA SER A 141 17.44 -4.50 0.91
C SER A 141 16.05 -4.73 0.32
N VAL A 142 15.02 -4.72 1.17
CA VAL A 142 13.65 -4.97 0.72
C VAL A 142 12.72 -3.87 1.17
N LEU A 143 11.84 -3.43 0.27
CA LEU A 143 10.61 -2.71 0.62
C LEU A 143 9.43 -3.65 0.38
N LEU A 144 8.74 -4.02 1.45
CA LEU A 144 7.46 -4.71 1.41
C LEU A 144 6.35 -3.67 1.23
N ILE A 145 5.48 -3.85 0.24
CA ILE A 145 4.32 -2.99 0.01
C ILE A 145 3.06 -3.86 0.06
N THR A 146 2.09 -3.49 0.90
CA THR A 146 0.85 -4.24 1.06
C THR A 146 -0.37 -3.33 1.02
N ASP A 147 -1.38 -3.76 0.26
CA ASP A 147 -2.71 -3.16 0.15
C ASP A 147 -3.76 -4.19 0.61
N PRO A 148 -3.87 -4.42 1.93
CA PRO A 148 -4.82 -5.38 2.48
C PRO A 148 -6.27 -4.88 2.35
N PRO A 149 -7.26 -5.78 2.45
CA PRO A 149 -8.66 -5.37 2.55
C PRO A 149 -8.93 -4.44 3.75
N PHE A 150 -9.91 -3.53 3.66
CA PHE A 150 -10.13 -2.51 4.70
C PHE A 150 -10.56 -3.07 6.06
N GLY A 151 -11.31 -4.18 6.07
CA GLY A 151 -11.76 -4.90 7.26
C GLY A 151 -10.74 -5.91 7.81
N VAL A 152 -9.48 -5.83 7.38
CA VAL A 152 -8.45 -6.81 7.75
C VAL A 152 -8.19 -6.88 9.26
N PHE A 153 -7.93 -8.10 9.75
CA PHE A 153 -7.41 -8.30 11.10
C PHE A 153 -5.96 -7.82 11.18
N MET A 154 -5.75 -6.75 11.94
CA MET A 154 -4.46 -6.05 12.00
C MET A 154 -3.33 -6.86 12.60
N GLU A 155 -3.58 -7.55 13.71
CA GLU A 155 -2.55 -8.34 14.39
C GLU A 155 -2.01 -9.47 13.49
N PRO A 156 -2.85 -10.28 12.80
CA PRO A 156 -2.36 -11.23 11.80
C PRO A 156 -1.56 -10.59 10.66
N LEU A 157 -1.98 -9.43 10.14
CA LEU A 157 -1.26 -8.73 9.08
C LEU A 157 0.15 -8.29 9.54
N LEU A 158 0.25 -7.68 10.72
CA LEU A 158 1.53 -7.25 11.29
C LEU A 158 2.45 -8.45 11.57
N LYS A 159 1.90 -9.56 12.06
CA LYS A 159 2.63 -10.81 12.25
C LYS A 159 3.18 -11.35 10.93
N THR A 160 2.41 -11.25 9.84
CA THR A 160 2.89 -11.62 8.50
C THR A 160 4.06 -10.75 8.06
N ILE A 161 4.00 -9.44 8.29
CA ILE A 161 5.11 -8.53 7.95
C ILE A 161 6.38 -8.89 8.73
N GLU A 162 6.26 -9.16 10.05
CA GLU A 162 7.41 -9.57 10.85
C GLU A 162 7.98 -10.91 10.37
N LYS A 163 7.13 -11.90 10.06
CA LYS A 163 7.59 -13.16 9.47
C LYS A 163 8.29 -12.99 8.12
N MET A 164 7.87 -12.02 7.30
CA MET A 164 8.57 -11.71 6.04
C MET A 164 9.97 -11.15 6.29
N LYS A 165 10.10 -10.29 7.30
CA LYS A 165 11.39 -9.77 7.75
C LYS A 165 12.27 -10.89 8.32
N GLU A 166 11.72 -11.79 9.14
CA GLU A 166 12.42 -12.97 9.66
C GLU A 166 12.93 -13.88 8.53
N ARG A 167 12.10 -14.15 7.52
CA ARG A 167 12.50 -14.91 6.31
C ARG A 167 13.61 -14.21 5.52
N PHE A 168 13.55 -12.88 5.41
CA PHE A 168 14.61 -12.14 4.74
C PHE A 168 15.94 -12.20 5.50
N VAL A 169 15.89 -12.02 6.83
CA VAL A 169 17.07 -12.11 7.71
C VAL A 169 17.66 -13.52 7.74
N SER A 170 16.82 -14.56 7.70
CA SER A 170 17.26 -15.97 7.74
C SER A 170 18.04 -16.41 6.50
N THR A 171 18.08 -15.59 5.43
CA THR A 171 18.96 -15.84 4.28
C THR A 171 20.45 -15.82 4.62
N GLY A 172 20.83 -15.31 5.81
CA GLY A 172 22.21 -15.24 6.28
C GLY A 172 23.08 -14.23 5.53
N LYS A 173 22.49 -13.46 4.59
CA LYS A 173 23.19 -12.38 3.90
C LYS A 173 23.31 -11.16 4.80
N LYS A 174 24.30 -10.31 4.51
CA LYS A 174 24.41 -8.98 5.12
C LYS A 174 23.23 -8.12 4.66
N VAL A 175 22.12 -8.20 5.39
CA VAL A 175 20.92 -7.39 5.18
C VAL A 175 21.24 -5.93 5.48
N SER A 176 20.94 -5.05 4.53
CA SER A 176 21.16 -3.61 4.69
C SER A 176 19.93 -2.88 5.22
N ALA A 177 18.72 -3.24 4.75
CA ALA A 177 17.48 -2.66 5.22
C ALA A 177 16.26 -3.54 4.91
N PHE A 178 15.26 -3.50 5.78
CA PHE A 178 13.92 -4.03 5.51
C PHE A 178 12.89 -2.96 5.88
N TYR A 179 12.24 -2.42 4.85
CA TYR A 179 11.18 -1.45 5.00
C TYR A 179 9.82 -2.07 4.68
N SER A 180 8.78 -1.42 5.16
CA SER A 180 7.40 -1.82 4.93
C SER A 180 6.55 -0.59 4.68
N MET A 181 5.61 -0.71 3.75
CA MET A 181 4.59 0.29 3.44
C MET A 181 3.24 -0.41 3.42
N ILE A 182 2.36 -0.02 4.33
CA ILE A 182 1.04 -0.59 4.53
C ILE A 182 0.02 0.47 4.16
N VAL A 183 -0.90 0.12 3.27
CA VAL A 183 -1.94 1.03 2.80
C VAL A 183 -3.24 0.73 3.54
N LEU A 184 -3.65 1.61 4.46
CA LEU A 184 -4.77 1.33 5.36
C LEU A 184 -5.56 2.58 5.75
N PRO A 185 -6.81 2.42 6.23
CA PRO A 185 -7.59 3.49 6.82
C PRO A 185 -6.98 4.07 8.10
N ILE A 186 -7.13 5.38 8.27
CA ILE A 186 -6.51 6.19 9.33
C ILE A 186 -6.87 5.80 10.76
N TYR A 187 -8.04 5.18 10.97
CA TYR A 187 -8.50 4.77 12.30
C TYR A 187 -7.68 3.60 12.86
N ILE A 188 -6.95 2.90 12.00
CA ILE A 188 -6.06 1.81 12.37
C ILE A 188 -4.74 2.29 12.98
N ARG A 189 -4.42 3.59 12.90
CA ARG A 189 -3.11 4.15 13.30
C ARG A 189 -2.59 3.67 14.67
N LYS A 190 -3.47 3.47 15.65
CA LYS A 190 -3.10 3.03 17.01
C LYS A 190 -2.54 1.61 17.08
N TYR A 191 -2.75 0.81 16.04
CA TYR A 191 -2.23 -0.55 15.93
C TYR A 191 -0.92 -0.61 15.12
N VAL A 192 -0.65 0.40 14.28
CA VAL A 192 0.47 0.37 13.31
C VAL A 192 1.58 1.33 13.71
N LEU A 193 1.30 2.43 14.43
CA LEU A 193 2.29 3.42 14.84
C LEU A 193 3.15 2.95 16.04
N HIS A 194 3.74 1.77 15.89
CA HIS A 194 4.75 1.18 16.77
C HIS A 194 5.98 0.81 15.90
N ASP A 195 7.11 0.45 16.52
CA ASP A 195 8.28 -0.08 15.81
C ASP A 195 8.79 0.77 14.63
N ASN A 196 8.90 2.09 14.85
CA ASN A 196 9.39 3.11 13.89
C ASN A 196 8.49 3.36 12.67
N PHE A 197 7.27 2.84 12.66
CA PHE A 197 6.29 3.25 11.66
C PHE A 197 5.79 4.67 11.94
N TRP A 198 5.65 5.42 10.86
CA TRP A 198 4.96 6.69 10.83
C TRP A 198 3.88 6.66 9.75
N MET A 199 2.93 7.59 9.86
CA MET A 199 1.83 7.73 8.91
C MET A 199 2.06 8.96 8.06
N SER A 200 2.08 8.78 6.74
CA SER A 200 2.12 9.89 5.80
C SER A 200 0.80 10.67 5.81
N ASP A 201 0.90 11.99 5.63
CA ASP A 201 -0.25 12.86 5.38
C ASP A 201 -0.87 12.61 3.99
N TYR A 202 -0.15 11.91 3.10
CA TYR A 202 -0.61 11.57 1.75
C TYR A 202 -1.92 10.78 1.78
N ARG A 203 -2.89 11.28 1.03
CA ARG A 203 -4.24 10.75 0.92
C ARG A 203 -4.33 9.81 -0.27
N VAL A 204 -4.28 8.52 0.02
CA VAL A 204 -4.35 7.45 -0.98
C VAL A 204 -5.71 7.44 -1.64
N THR A 205 -5.73 7.45 -2.97
CA THR A 205 -6.94 7.43 -3.79
C THR A 205 -6.99 6.21 -4.71
N TYR A 206 -8.21 5.77 -5.02
CA TYR A 206 -8.49 4.58 -5.82
C TYR A 206 -9.41 4.91 -7.01
N ASP A 207 -9.16 4.29 -8.15
CA ASP A 207 -10.01 4.40 -9.33
C ASP A 207 -11.35 3.69 -9.09
N GLY A 208 -12.46 4.39 -9.38
CA GLY A 208 -13.81 3.82 -9.28
C GLY A 208 -14.35 3.59 -7.86
N HIS A 209 -13.55 3.86 -6.81
CA HIS A 209 -14.02 3.70 -5.43
C HIS A 209 -14.95 4.85 -5.01
N LYS A 210 -16.22 4.55 -4.72
CA LYS A 210 -17.25 5.56 -4.37
C LYS A 210 -16.84 6.58 -3.31
N LEU A 211 -16.20 6.13 -2.23
CA LEU A 211 -15.73 6.97 -1.12
C LEU A 211 -14.28 7.45 -1.27
N TYR A 212 -13.38 6.64 -1.82
CA TYR A 212 -11.93 6.88 -1.76
C TYR A 212 -11.31 7.29 -3.08
N GLN A 213 -12.12 7.61 -4.10
CA GLN A 213 -11.64 8.23 -5.33
C GLN A 213 -11.16 9.68 -5.13
N TYR A 214 -11.69 10.38 -4.12
CA TYR A 214 -11.44 11.80 -3.93
C TYR A 214 -10.56 12.10 -2.70
N PRO A 215 -9.50 12.91 -2.82
CA PRO A 215 -8.59 13.22 -1.72
C PRO A 215 -9.27 13.85 -0.50
N GLU A 216 -10.38 14.57 -0.67
CA GLU A 216 -11.11 15.18 0.45
C GLU A 216 -11.97 14.17 1.25
N LYS A 217 -12.23 12.99 0.69
CA LYS A 217 -13.07 11.94 1.30
C LYS A 217 -12.28 10.72 1.77
N THR A 218 -11.15 10.42 1.14
CA THR A 218 -10.38 9.22 1.47
C THR A 218 -9.80 9.28 2.89
N ILE A 219 -10.05 8.21 3.63
CA ILE A 219 -9.46 7.96 4.94
C ILE A 219 -8.20 7.08 4.85
N VAL A 220 -7.81 6.67 3.65
CA VAL A 220 -6.69 5.75 3.45
C VAL A 220 -5.38 6.53 3.43
N ARG A 221 -4.36 6.00 4.11
CA ARG A 221 -3.02 6.58 4.27
C ARG A 221 -1.95 5.52 4.06
N LEU A 222 -0.73 5.99 3.85
CA LEU A 222 0.47 5.15 3.87
C LEU A 222 1.03 5.11 5.29
N PHE A 223 1.19 3.92 5.84
CA PHE A 223 1.95 3.67 7.06
C PHE A 223 3.27 3.01 6.69
N THR A 224 4.39 3.60 7.09
CA THR A 224 5.69 3.08 6.67
C THR A 224 6.79 3.38 7.69
N ASN A 225 7.86 2.59 7.65
CA ASN A 225 9.11 2.88 8.35
C ASN A 225 10.23 3.37 7.40
N LEU A 226 9.88 3.72 6.14
CA LEU A 226 10.80 4.40 5.23
C LEU A 226 11.24 5.76 5.80
N PRO A 227 12.42 6.28 5.45
CA PRO A 227 12.77 7.67 5.73
C PRO A 227 11.73 8.66 5.18
N HIS A 228 11.45 9.75 5.89
CA HIS A 228 10.41 10.72 5.51
C HIS A 228 10.58 11.29 4.09
N HIS A 229 11.82 11.58 3.69
CA HIS A 229 12.14 12.09 2.35
C HIS A 229 11.76 11.13 1.22
N CYS A 230 11.53 9.84 1.49
CA CYS A 230 11.07 8.89 0.48
C CYS A 230 9.62 9.17 0.04
N ILE A 231 8.79 9.78 0.89
CA ILE A 231 7.43 10.17 0.49
C ILE A 231 7.48 11.61 -0.02
N ASP A 232 7.85 11.78 -1.28
CA ASP A 232 7.94 13.08 -1.95
C ASP A 232 6.58 13.51 -2.50
N LEU A 233 6.02 14.58 -1.94
CA LEU A 233 4.74 15.16 -2.35
C LEU A 233 4.89 16.54 -3.00
N LYS A 234 6.11 16.93 -3.42
CA LYS A 234 6.40 18.27 -3.93
C LYS A 234 5.51 18.69 -5.10
N ASN A 235 5.17 17.76 -5.97
CA ASN A 235 4.36 18.00 -7.17
C ASN A 235 2.90 17.56 -7.00
N VAL A 236 2.46 17.26 -5.77
CA VAL A 236 1.09 16.85 -5.47
C VAL A 236 0.34 18.04 -4.88
N ASN A 237 -0.81 18.38 -5.47
CA ASN A 237 -1.61 19.52 -5.03
C ASN A 237 -2.14 19.33 -3.60
N GLY A 238 -2.16 20.41 -2.82
CA GLY A 238 -2.70 20.41 -1.45
C GLY A 238 -1.74 19.89 -0.38
N TYR A 239 -0.44 19.79 -0.70
CA TYR A 239 0.61 19.45 0.26
C TYR A 239 1.69 20.54 0.31
N LYS A 240 2.37 20.61 1.44
CA LYS A 240 3.54 21.47 1.65
C LYS A 240 4.60 20.71 2.44
N PHE A 241 5.84 21.16 2.37
CA PHE A 241 6.90 20.64 3.21
C PHE A 241 6.87 21.31 4.59
N CYS A 242 6.99 20.54 5.67
CA CYS A 242 7.19 21.06 7.02
C CYS A 242 8.66 20.84 7.40
N GLU A 243 9.41 21.92 7.54
CA GLU A 243 10.84 21.87 7.88
C GLU A 243 11.08 21.26 9.28
N SER A 244 10.29 21.64 10.29
CA SER A 244 10.43 21.11 11.65
C SER A 244 10.22 19.60 11.72
N CYS A 245 9.27 19.06 10.94
CA CYS A 245 9.01 17.62 10.91
C CYS A 245 9.78 16.86 9.81
N ASP A 246 10.58 17.56 8.99
CA ASP A 246 11.31 17.02 7.83
C ASP A 246 10.45 16.12 6.93
N ARG A 247 9.20 16.51 6.68
CA ARG A 247 8.25 15.71 5.87
C ARG A 247 7.18 16.55 5.20
N PHE A 248 6.58 16.00 4.15
CA PHE A 248 5.39 16.58 3.55
C PHE A 248 4.16 16.38 4.44
N VAL A 249 3.35 17.44 4.52
CA VAL A 249 2.10 17.51 5.28
C VAL A 249 1.01 18.12 4.41
N THR A 250 -0.25 17.93 4.78
CA THR A 250 -1.33 18.64 4.05
C THR A 250 -1.17 20.16 4.22
N GLU A 251 -1.53 20.94 3.20
CA GLU A 251 -1.31 22.38 3.14
C GLU A 251 -1.88 23.13 4.38
N ARG A 252 -3.01 22.66 4.89
CA ARG A 252 -3.71 23.23 6.05
C ARG A 252 -3.28 22.62 7.39
N ASN A 253 -2.40 21.62 7.40
CA ASN A 253 -1.79 21.11 8.63
C ASN A 253 -0.81 22.16 9.15
N VAL A 254 -0.93 22.48 10.44
CA VAL A 254 -0.10 23.48 11.11
C VAL A 254 0.72 22.74 12.15
N HIS A 255 2.03 22.90 12.10
CA HIS A 255 2.94 22.34 13.08
C HIS A 255 2.60 22.87 14.48
N CYS A 256 2.54 21.97 15.46
CA CYS A 256 2.37 22.34 16.85
C CYS A 256 3.72 22.30 17.56
N GLU A 257 4.28 23.48 17.84
CA GLU A 257 5.58 23.62 18.55
C GLU A 257 5.59 22.92 19.92
N ARG A 258 4.44 22.82 20.60
CA ARG A 258 4.34 22.15 21.91
C ARG A 258 4.41 20.62 21.79
N CYS A 259 3.82 20.07 20.73
CA CYS A 259 3.87 18.62 20.47
C CYS A 259 5.07 18.23 19.61
N ASP A 260 5.82 19.20 19.09
CA ASP A 260 6.84 19.04 18.04
C ASP A 260 6.33 18.18 16.86
N ALA A 261 5.08 18.43 16.44
CA ALA A 261 4.42 17.57 15.46
C ALA A 261 3.34 18.29 14.64
N CYS A 262 3.23 17.92 13.37
CA CYS A 262 2.08 18.21 12.53
C CYS A 262 0.95 17.20 12.80
N THR A 263 0.14 17.47 13.82
CA THR A 263 -0.84 16.52 14.35
C THR A 263 -2.17 16.50 13.61
N SER A 264 -2.44 17.45 12.72
CA SER A 264 -3.75 17.51 12.07
C SER A 264 -3.90 16.37 11.06
N VAL A 265 -4.73 15.43 11.43
CA VAL A 265 -5.01 14.23 10.62
C VAL A 265 -6.04 14.53 9.50
N GLU A 266 -6.79 15.62 9.66
CA GLU A 266 -7.87 16.09 8.78
C GLU A 266 -7.49 17.44 8.15
N GLN A 267 -8.42 18.09 7.46
CA GLN A 267 -8.22 19.47 6.99
C GLN A 267 -8.28 20.45 8.17
N GLY A 268 -7.25 21.30 8.31
CA GLY A 268 -7.28 22.47 9.19
C GLY A 268 -6.39 22.37 10.43
N LYS A 269 -6.42 23.41 11.27
CA LYS A 269 -5.60 23.53 12.48
C LYS A 269 -6.24 22.81 13.67
N TRP A 270 -5.51 21.92 14.32
CA TRP A 270 -5.87 21.36 15.62
C TRP A 270 -5.33 22.27 16.73
N ASN A 271 -6.02 22.27 17.88
CA ASN A 271 -5.63 23.09 19.04
C ASN A 271 -4.89 22.21 20.05
N HIS A 272 -3.73 22.67 20.52
CA HIS A 272 -3.05 22.01 21.64
C HIS A 272 -3.83 22.24 22.93
N CYS A 273 -4.08 21.18 23.70
CA CYS A 273 -4.64 21.27 25.03
C CYS A 273 -3.55 20.98 26.07
N ASP A 274 -3.18 22.01 26.85
CA ASP A 274 -2.11 21.91 27.85
C ASP A 274 -2.41 20.89 28.95
N GLN A 275 -3.67 20.75 29.35
CA GLN A 275 -4.07 19.81 30.40
C GLN A 275 -4.04 18.35 29.93
N CYS A 276 -4.20 18.11 28.62
CA CYS A 276 -4.10 16.77 28.05
C CYS A 276 -2.75 16.49 27.39
N ASP A 277 -1.89 17.50 27.32
CA ASP A 277 -0.61 17.51 26.60
C ASP A 277 -0.70 16.90 25.20
N LYS A 278 -1.71 17.33 24.44
CA LYS A 278 -1.92 16.85 23.06
C LYS A 278 -2.76 17.80 22.23
N CYS A 279 -2.56 17.75 20.92
CA CYS A 279 -3.45 18.39 19.97
C CYS A 279 -4.79 17.65 19.84
N VAL A 280 -5.86 18.43 19.79
CA VAL A 280 -7.25 17.96 19.64
C VAL A 280 -7.95 18.72 18.53
N LYS A 281 -9.04 18.14 18.01
CA LYS A 281 -9.85 18.77 16.96
C LYS A 281 -10.33 20.16 17.41
N PRO A 282 -10.47 21.14 16.51
CA PRO A 282 -10.76 22.53 16.88
C PRO A 282 -12.01 22.75 17.76
N ARG A 283 -13.02 21.88 17.64
CA ARG A 283 -14.27 21.95 18.43
C ARG A 283 -14.21 21.22 19.78
N TYR A 284 -13.10 20.57 20.10
CA TYR A 284 -12.94 19.83 21.35
C TYR A 284 -12.51 20.80 22.45
N VAL A 285 -13.11 20.65 23.63
CA VAL A 285 -12.79 21.43 24.82
C VAL A 285 -12.37 20.47 25.92
N HIS A 286 -11.44 20.89 26.78
CA HIS A 286 -11.07 20.11 27.96
C HIS A 286 -12.20 20.20 28.99
N CYS A 287 -12.69 19.05 29.44
CA CYS A 287 -13.64 18.97 30.55
C CYS A 287 -12.90 18.53 31.81
N ALA A 288 -12.90 19.37 32.84
CA ALA A 288 -12.24 19.09 34.12
C ALA A 288 -12.80 17.83 34.80
N GLU A 289 -14.13 17.68 34.82
CA GLU A 289 -14.82 16.54 35.44
C GLU A 289 -14.49 15.20 34.78
N CYS A 290 -14.38 15.19 33.45
CA CYS A 290 -14.02 14.00 32.66
C CYS A 290 -12.50 13.81 32.52
N SER A 291 -11.73 14.83 32.91
CA SER A 291 -10.26 14.95 32.78
C SER A 291 -9.76 14.58 31.37
N ARG A 292 -10.50 14.99 30.34
CA ARG A 292 -10.18 14.71 28.93
C ARG A 292 -10.86 15.72 28.00
N CYS A 293 -10.29 15.89 26.81
CA CYS A 293 -10.95 16.66 25.75
C CYS A 293 -12.04 15.86 25.04
N HIS A 294 -13.20 16.48 24.84
CA HIS A 294 -14.29 15.98 24.02
C HIS A 294 -15.11 17.13 23.44
N LEU A 295 -16.10 16.83 22.60
CA LEU A 295 -17.04 17.83 22.10
C LEU A 295 -17.85 18.45 23.25
N TYR A 296 -18.13 19.74 23.16
CA TYR A 296 -18.98 20.43 24.14
C TYR A 296 -20.33 19.70 24.33
N GLY A 297 -20.80 19.58 25.58
CA GLY A 297 -22.06 18.92 25.93
C GLY A 297 -22.05 17.38 25.85
N ARG A 298 -20.89 16.75 25.60
CA ARG A 298 -20.73 15.28 25.51
C ARG A 298 -19.92 14.72 26.67
N CYS A 299 -20.09 15.24 27.88
CA CYS A 299 -19.47 14.66 29.07
C CYS A 299 -19.86 13.18 29.15
N ILE A 300 -18.87 12.31 29.41
CA ILE A 300 -19.15 10.90 29.66
C ILE A 300 -19.81 10.87 31.04
N GLN A 301 -21.13 10.67 31.06
CA GLN A 301 -21.83 10.39 32.32
C GLN A 301 -21.19 9.15 32.93
N LYS A 302 -20.70 9.28 34.16
CA LYS A 302 -20.22 8.14 34.95
C LYS A 302 -21.39 7.27 35.38
#